data_AF-A0A847NS09-F1
#
_entry.id   AF-A0A847NS09-F1
#
_cell.length_a   1.000
_cell.length_b   1.000
_cell.length_c   1.000
_cell.angle_alpha   90.00
_cell.angle_beta   90.00
_cell.angle_gamma   90.00
#
_symmetry.space_group_name_H-M   'P 1'
#
loop_
_entity.id
_entity.type
_entity.pdbx_description
1 polymer ?
#
loop_
_entity_poly.entity_id
_entity_poly.type
_entity_poly.pdbx_seq_one_letter_code
_entity_poly.pdbx_strand_id
1 'polypeptide(L)'
;MRNKNGFTLVELLAVIVILSLLIAIAVPSSITIGNKIKEKLLKDKLTLAEKSAILWAQDNKKCFTSTGCSQYSFTMDGNCTVNTNQKRCQITLHDLATHEYLKFDKEDIIENPVNPSKCLNYYKINITYNKLNKSFSATLEPTNQNESCPS
;
A
#
# COMPACT_ATOMS: atom_id res chain seq x y z
N MET A 1 34.85 -58.27 2.66
CA MET A 1 35.35 -57.11 3.43
C MET A 1 34.76 -55.85 2.83
N ARG A 2 34.08 -55.01 3.62
CA ARG A 2 33.36 -53.82 3.12
C ARG A 2 34.27 -52.60 3.28
N ASN A 3 34.75 -52.04 2.16
CA ASN A 3 35.63 -50.86 2.15
C ASN A 3 34.89 -49.67 2.78
N LYS A 4 35.41 -49.14 3.87
CA LYS A 4 34.90 -47.91 4.52
C LYS A 4 35.80 -46.76 4.11
N ASN A 5 35.59 -46.24 2.90
CA ASN A 5 36.21 -45.00 2.48
C ASN A 5 35.40 -43.86 3.11
N GLY A 6 35.85 -43.38 4.27
CA GLY A 6 35.28 -42.20 4.92
C GLY A 6 35.80 -40.92 4.26
N PHE A 7 34.96 -39.89 4.23
CA PHE A 7 35.34 -38.54 3.81
C PHE A 7 36.51 -38.02 4.66
N THR A 8 37.49 -37.38 4.03
CA THR A 8 38.62 -36.76 4.71
C THR A 8 38.30 -35.33 5.14
N LEU A 9 39.00 -34.85 6.15
CA LEU A 9 38.84 -33.49 6.70
C LEU A 9 39.15 -32.41 5.65
N VAL A 10 40.11 -32.67 4.76
CA VAL A 10 40.52 -31.75 3.69
C VAL A 10 39.41 -31.60 2.65
N GLU A 11 38.73 -32.69 2.28
CA GLU A 11 37.61 -32.65 1.35
C GLU A 11 36.44 -31.85 1.94
N LEU A 12 36.14 -32.03 3.22
CA LEU A 12 35.10 -31.25 3.89
C LEU A 12 35.46 -29.76 3.96
N LEU A 13 36.74 -29.44 4.25
CA LEU A 13 37.23 -28.08 4.35
C LEU A 13 37.15 -27.34 3.01
N ALA A 14 37.54 -28.00 1.91
CA ALA A 14 37.44 -27.43 0.58
C ALA A 14 35.98 -27.09 0.21
N VAL A 15 35.03 -27.97 0.55
CA VAL A 15 33.59 -27.74 0.30
C VAL A 15 33.06 -26.56 1.11
N ILE A 16 33.43 -26.44 2.39
CA ILE A 16 32.97 -25.32 3.24
C ILE A 16 33.53 -23.98 2.73
N VAL A 17 34.77 -23.94 2.26
CA VAL A 17 35.37 -22.74 1.66
C VAL A 17 34.62 -22.32 0.39
N ILE A 18 34.32 -23.28 -0.50
CA ILE A 18 33.55 -22.97 -1.72
C ILE A 18 32.12 -22.52 -1.37
N LEU A 19 31.45 -23.18 -0.42
CA LEU A 19 30.11 -22.78 0.02
C LEU A 19 30.09 -21.39 0.65
N SER A 20 31.09 -21.02 1.45
CA SER A 20 31.15 -19.70 2.09
C SER A 20 31.35 -18.57 1.07
N LEU A 21 32.16 -18.80 0.03
CA LEU A 21 32.32 -17.89 -1.12
C LEU A 21 31.02 -17.70 -1.89
N LEU A 22 30.26 -18.79 -2.14
CA LEU A 22 28.97 -18.72 -2.84
C LEU A 22 27.93 -17.94 -2.03
N ILE A 23 27.85 -18.17 -0.72
CA ILE A 23 26.93 -17.45 0.17
C ILE A 23 27.27 -15.95 0.21
N ALA A 24 28.57 -15.60 0.25
CA ALA A 24 29.03 -14.21 0.33
C ALA A 24 28.52 -13.34 -0.83
N ILE A 25 28.44 -13.88 -2.06
CA ILE A 25 27.96 -13.15 -3.24
C ILE A 25 26.43 -13.22 -3.42
N ALA A 26 25.80 -14.32 -3.00
CA ALA A 26 24.37 -14.58 -3.26
C ALA A 26 23.42 -13.90 -2.26
N VAL A 27 23.85 -13.67 -1.02
CA VAL A 27 23.00 -13.08 0.05
C VAL A 27 22.68 -11.59 -0.18
N PRO A 28 23.64 -10.68 -0.43
CA PRO A 28 23.34 -9.24 -0.50
C PRO A 28 22.44 -8.87 -1.69
N SER A 29 22.55 -9.59 -2.81
CA SER A 29 21.71 -9.39 -4.00
C SER A 29 20.24 -9.72 -3.72
N SER A 30 19.98 -10.81 -2.98
CA SER A 30 18.64 -11.28 -2.64
C SER A 30 17.88 -10.32 -1.72
N ILE A 31 18.56 -9.73 -0.72
CA ILE A 31 17.97 -8.74 0.21
C ILE A 31 17.52 -7.48 -0.55
N THR A 32 18.37 -6.98 -1.46
CA THR A 32 18.09 -5.77 -2.23
C THR A 32 16.87 -5.93 -3.15
N ILE A 33 16.73 -7.09 -3.78
CA ILE A 33 15.58 -7.43 -4.63
C ILE A 33 14.30 -7.48 -3.78
N GLY A 34 14.36 -8.11 -2.60
CA GLY A 34 13.23 -8.18 -1.68
C GLY A 34 12.68 -6.80 -1.29
N ASN A 35 13.56 -5.84 -0.97
CA ASN A 35 13.14 -4.49 -0.62
C ASN A 35 12.49 -3.75 -1.81
N LYS A 36 13.05 -3.86 -3.01
CA LYS A 36 12.48 -3.28 -4.23
C LYS A 36 11.09 -3.84 -4.56
N ILE A 37 10.88 -5.13 -4.31
CA ILE A 37 9.55 -5.76 -4.48
C ILE A 37 8.55 -5.15 -3.50
N LYS A 38 8.93 -5.00 -2.23
CA LYS A 38 8.06 -4.38 -1.21
C LYS A 38 7.69 -2.93 -1.55
N GLU A 39 8.66 -2.14 -2.01
CA GLU A 39 8.43 -0.77 -2.46
C GLU A 39 7.47 -0.72 -3.67
N LYS A 40 7.67 -1.62 -4.63
CA LYS A 40 6.78 -1.73 -5.79
C LYS A 40 5.36 -2.13 -5.38
N LEU A 41 5.22 -3.11 -4.48
CA LEU A 41 3.91 -3.53 -3.95
C LEU A 41 3.20 -2.41 -3.21
N LEU A 42 3.94 -1.62 -2.41
CA LEU A 42 3.38 -0.43 -1.76
C LEU A 42 2.86 0.55 -2.81
N LYS A 43 3.68 0.88 -3.81
CA LYS A 43 3.28 1.78 -4.89
C LYS A 43 2.05 1.29 -5.64
N ASP A 44 2.01 0.01 -5.99
CA ASP A 44 0.88 -0.60 -6.72
C ASP A 44 -0.40 -0.58 -5.86
N LYS A 45 -0.32 -0.88 -4.55
CA LYS A 45 -1.44 -0.75 -3.60
C LYS A 45 -1.96 0.69 -3.52
N LEU A 46 -1.05 1.66 -3.43
CA LEU A 46 -1.38 3.08 -3.36
C LEU A 46 -2.03 3.59 -4.65
N THR A 47 -1.49 3.21 -5.81
CA THR A 47 -2.09 3.52 -7.13
C THR A 47 -3.46 2.85 -7.28
N LEU A 48 -3.64 1.62 -6.77
CA LEU A 48 -4.94 0.97 -6.75
C LEU A 48 -5.94 1.76 -5.88
N ALA A 49 -5.52 2.20 -4.69
CA ALA A 49 -6.35 3.00 -3.80
C ALA A 49 -6.79 4.33 -4.45
N GLU A 50 -5.91 5.01 -5.18
CA GLU A 50 -6.29 6.21 -5.96
C GLU A 50 -7.34 5.91 -7.02
N LYS A 51 -7.21 4.80 -7.76
CA LYS A 51 -8.21 4.38 -8.75
C LYS A 51 -9.54 4.03 -8.08
N SER A 52 -9.50 3.30 -6.97
CA SER A 52 -10.67 2.96 -6.16
C SER A 52 -11.38 4.20 -5.63
N ALA A 53 -10.63 5.22 -5.20
CA ALA A 53 -11.19 6.50 -4.77
C ALA A 53 -11.91 7.23 -5.92
N ILE A 54 -11.38 7.18 -7.14
CA ILE A 54 -12.04 7.72 -8.33
C ILE A 54 -13.35 6.98 -8.61
N LEU A 55 -13.35 5.64 -8.53
CA LEU A 55 -14.56 4.83 -8.71
C LEU A 55 -15.63 5.19 -7.67
N TRP A 56 -15.25 5.24 -6.39
CA TRP A 56 -16.14 5.68 -5.32
C TRP A 56 -16.71 7.08 -5.60
N ALA A 57 -15.88 8.02 -6.07
CA ALA A 57 -16.33 9.37 -6.37
C ALA A 57 -17.30 9.44 -7.56
N GLN A 58 -17.12 8.57 -8.56
CA GLN A 58 -18.00 8.46 -9.71
C GLN A 58 -19.38 7.92 -9.31
N ASP A 59 -19.41 6.86 -8.50
CA ASP A 59 -20.66 6.29 -7.97
C ASP A 59 -21.38 7.30 -7.07
N ASN A 60 -20.60 8.08 -6.32
CA ASN A 60 -21.10 9.10 -5.41
C ASN A 60 -21.05 10.51 -6.01
N LYS A 61 -21.19 10.66 -7.33
CA LYS A 61 -21.02 11.96 -8.03
C LYS A 61 -21.87 13.09 -7.45
N LYS A 62 -23.06 12.78 -6.92
CA LYS A 62 -23.95 13.75 -6.27
C LYS A 62 -23.28 14.46 -5.08
N CYS A 63 -22.37 13.80 -4.38
CA CYS A 63 -21.55 14.39 -3.33
C CYS A 63 -20.67 15.53 -3.83
N PHE A 64 -20.32 15.53 -5.11
CA PHE A 64 -19.40 16.50 -5.70
C PHE A 64 -20.10 17.59 -6.52
N THR A 65 -21.30 17.30 -7.02
CA THR A 65 -22.08 18.23 -7.85
C THR A 65 -23.17 18.99 -7.10
N SER A 66 -23.56 18.55 -5.89
CA SER A 66 -24.59 19.19 -5.08
C SER A 66 -24.07 19.62 -3.70
N THR A 67 -24.88 20.40 -2.99
CA THR A 67 -24.60 20.89 -1.62
C THR A 67 -24.72 19.80 -0.55
N GLY A 68 -25.11 18.56 -0.89
CA GLY A 68 -25.33 17.49 0.07
C GLY A 68 -24.43 16.29 -0.16
N CYS A 69 -23.37 16.16 0.65
CA CYS A 69 -22.74 14.86 0.93
C CYS A 69 -22.90 14.46 2.41
N SER A 70 -23.66 15.23 3.19
CA SER A 70 -23.89 15.04 4.62
C SER A 70 -24.80 13.85 4.97
N GLN A 71 -25.27 13.10 3.97
CA GLN A 71 -26.22 12.00 4.12
C GLN A 71 -25.57 10.61 3.98
N TYR A 72 -24.29 10.53 3.57
CA TYR A 72 -23.51 9.30 3.58
C TYR A 72 -22.48 9.39 4.69
N SER A 73 -22.83 8.78 5.83
CA SER A 73 -22.10 8.75 7.08
C SER A 73 -20.87 7.85 7.00
N PHE A 74 -19.95 8.22 6.13
CA PHE A 74 -18.61 7.66 6.11
C PHE A 74 -17.66 8.80 5.82
N THR A 75 -17.18 9.40 6.91
CA THR A 75 -15.78 9.86 7.04
C THR A 75 -15.20 10.60 5.83
N MET A 76 -16.02 11.44 5.19
CA MET A 76 -15.55 12.78 4.85
C MET A 76 -15.28 13.42 6.20
N ASP A 77 -14.02 13.70 6.51
CA ASP A 77 -13.59 14.29 7.79
C ASP A 77 -14.09 15.74 7.97
N GLY A 78 -15.30 16.08 7.46
CA GLY A 78 -15.77 17.44 7.23
C GLY A 78 -14.96 18.22 6.19
N ASN A 79 -13.81 17.67 5.72
CA ASN A 79 -12.77 18.41 5.01
C ASN A 79 -12.98 18.43 3.49
N CYS A 80 -14.20 18.74 3.04
CA CYS A 80 -14.42 19.08 1.64
C CYS A 80 -14.22 20.58 1.41
N THR A 81 -13.17 20.94 0.66
CA THR A 81 -12.95 22.32 0.22
C THR A 81 -13.66 22.57 -1.11
N VAL A 82 -14.60 23.51 -1.13
CA VAL A 82 -15.33 23.92 -2.33
C VAL A 82 -14.79 25.25 -2.83
N ASN A 83 -14.45 25.34 -4.11
CA ASN A 83 -14.24 26.62 -4.78
C ASN A 83 -15.13 26.70 -6.04
N THR A 84 -15.00 27.79 -6.81
CA THR A 84 -15.82 28.02 -8.02
C THR A 84 -15.64 26.95 -9.08
N ASN A 85 -14.43 26.41 -9.24
CA ASN A 85 -14.04 25.53 -10.35
C ASN A 85 -13.88 24.05 -9.97
N GLN A 86 -13.79 23.73 -8.68
CA GLN A 86 -13.56 22.37 -8.18
C GLN A 86 -14.15 22.17 -6.78
N LYS A 87 -14.38 20.91 -6.43
CA LYS A 87 -14.67 20.45 -5.08
C LYS A 87 -13.65 19.37 -4.73
N ARG A 88 -12.86 19.60 -3.67
CA ARG A 88 -11.91 18.64 -3.15
C ARG A 88 -12.47 18.05 -1.87
N CYS A 89 -12.31 16.76 -1.67
CA CYS A 89 -12.79 16.01 -0.53
C CYS A 89 -11.75 14.96 -0.15
N GLN A 90 -11.76 14.51 1.10
CA GLN A 90 -10.75 13.59 1.62
C GLN A 90 -11.43 12.32 2.13
N ILE A 91 -10.83 11.17 1.83
CA ILE A 91 -11.29 9.85 2.26
C ILE A 91 -10.11 9.02 2.75
N THR A 92 -10.31 8.10 3.68
CA THR A 92 -9.25 7.16 4.10
C THR A 92 -9.29 5.85 3.30
N LEU A 93 -8.18 5.12 3.30
CA LEU A 93 -8.11 3.78 2.72
C LEU A 93 -9.03 2.79 3.45
N HIS A 94 -9.17 2.92 4.78
CA HIS A 94 -10.12 2.15 5.57
C HIS A 94 -11.56 2.39 5.08
N ASP A 95 -11.97 3.65 4.87
CA ASP A 95 -13.32 3.95 4.37
C ASP A 95 -13.57 3.31 3.00
N LEU A 96 -12.61 3.37 2.09
CA LEU A 96 -12.72 2.71 0.79
C LEU A 96 -12.86 1.19 0.92
N ALA A 97 -12.15 0.58 1.88
CA ALA A 97 -12.21 -0.86 2.12
C ALA A 97 -13.53 -1.29 2.78
N THR A 98 -14.05 -0.50 3.72
CA THR A 98 -15.35 -0.72 4.37
C THR A 98 -16.52 -0.71 3.37
N HIS A 99 -16.38 -0.01 2.24
CA HIS A 99 -17.38 0.00 1.16
C HIS A 99 -17.00 -0.86 -0.04
N GLU A 100 -16.07 -1.79 0.14
CA GLU A 100 -15.70 -2.78 -0.89
C GLU A 100 -15.05 -2.18 -2.16
N TYR A 101 -14.68 -0.91 -2.16
CA TYR A 101 -13.87 -0.30 -3.22
C TYR A 101 -12.40 -0.72 -3.12
N LEU A 102 -11.98 -1.16 -1.94
CA LEU A 102 -10.68 -1.73 -1.65
C LEU A 102 -10.86 -3.00 -0.83
N LYS A 103 -9.88 -3.89 -0.84
CA LYS A 103 -9.88 -5.09 0.01
C LYS A 103 -8.96 -4.87 1.20
N PHE A 104 -9.42 -5.29 2.37
CA PHE A 104 -8.55 -5.49 3.50
C PHE A 104 -7.62 -6.68 3.27
N ASP A 105 -6.39 -6.60 3.78
CA ASP A 105 -5.42 -7.70 3.75
C ASP A 105 -5.68 -8.68 4.90
N LYS A 106 -6.17 -8.18 6.03
CA LYS A 106 -6.61 -8.92 7.23
C LYS A 106 -7.89 -8.28 7.79
N GLU A 107 -8.50 -8.88 8.82
CA GLU A 107 -9.70 -8.33 9.46
C GLU A 107 -9.50 -6.85 9.82
N ASP A 108 -10.16 -5.98 9.04
CA ASP A 108 -10.08 -4.51 9.10
C ASP A 108 -8.67 -3.88 8.98
N ILE A 109 -7.70 -4.57 8.36
CA ILE A 109 -6.32 -4.05 8.24
C ILE A 109 -5.85 -4.06 6.78
N ILE A 110 -5.26 -2.94 6.35
CA ILE A 110 -4.53 -2.79 5.09
C ILE A 110 -3.05 -2.68 5.42
N GLU A 111 -2.28 -3.70 5.08
CA GLU A 111 -0.87 -3.82 5.48
C GLU A 111 0.06 -2.91 4.66
N ASN A 112 1.12 -2.44 5.31
CA ASN A 112 2.24 -1.80 4.63
C ASN A 112 3.34 -2.84 4.33
N PRO A 113 3.57 -3.23 3.07
CA PRO A 113 4.56 -4.25 2.72
C PRO A 113 6.01 -3.83 3.00
N VAL A 114 6.28 -2.52 3.13
CA VAL A 114 7.61 -1.98 3.47
C VAL A 114 7.83 -1.95 4.98
N ASN A 115 6.81 -1.57 5.75
CA ASN A 115 6.87 -1.47 7.21
C ASN A 115 5.67 -2.18 7.87
N PRO A 116 5.78 -3.49 8.18
CA PRO A 116 4.68 -4.27 8.73
C PRO A 116 4.16 -3.81 10.10
N SER A 117 4.93 -3.01 10.84
CA SER A 117 4.50 -2.41 12.11
C SER A 117 3.52 -1.24 11.92
N LYS A 118 3.30 -0.83 10.67
CA LYS A 118 2.38 0.23 10.27
C LYS A 118 1.39 -0.33 9.26
N CYS A 119 0.20 0.27 9.20
CA CYS A 119 -0.81 -0.03 8.19
C CYS A 119 -1.17 1.23 7.43
N LEU A 120 -1.91 1.00 6.35
CA LEU A 120 -2.31 2.03 5.41
C LEU A 120 -3.75 2.50 5.66
N ASN A 121 -4.48 1.93 6.63
CA ASN A 121 -5.87 2.24 6.93
C ASN A 121 -6.18 3.75 6.94
N TYR A 122 -5.38 4.52 7.65
CA TYR A 122 -5.60 5.96 7.81
C TYR A 122 -4.93 6.83 6.74
N TYR A 123 -4.37 6.22 5.68
CA TYR A 123 -3.85 7.01 4.56
C TYR A 123 -4.99 7.77 3.91
N LYS A 124 -4.77 9.08 3.74
CA LYS A 124 -5.74 10.04 3.23
C LYS A 124 -5.56 10.20 1.72
N ILE A 125 -6.67 10.14 0.98
CA ILE A 125 -6.72 10.41 -0.45
C ILE A 125 -7.54 11.68 -0.67
N ASN A 126 -6.94 12.64 -1.35
CA ASN A 126 -7.61 13.84 -1.83
C ASN A 126 -8.28 13.57 -3.17
N ILE A 127 -9.61 13.51 -3.17
CA ILE A 127 -10.43 13.40 -4.38
C ILE A 127 -10.80 14.82 -4.82
N THR A 128 -10.50 15.17 -6.06
CA THR A 128 -10.86 16.45 -6.67
C THR A 128 -11.85 16.23 -7.81
N TYR A 129 -13.01 16.86 -7.72
CA TYR A 129 -13.95 17.00 -8.83
C TYR A 129 -13.75 18.37 -9.48
N ASN A 130 -13.35 18.39 -10.74
CA ASN A 130 -13.24 19.60 -11.54
C ASN A 130 -14.59 19.87 -12.22
N LYS A 131 -15.19 21.02 -11.90
CA LYS A 131 -16.53 21.44 -12.37
C LYS A 131 -16.53 21.87 -13.83
N LEU A 132 -15.38 22.33 -14.36
CA LEU A 132 -15.25 22.83 -15.74
C LEU A 132 -15.29 21.68 -16.74
N ASN A 133 -14.42 20.68 -16.54
CA ASN A 133 -14.32 19.51 -17.42
C ASN A 133 -15.14 18.30 -16.91
N LYS A 134 -15.80 18.42 -15.75
CA LYS A 134 -16.63 17.38 -15.11
C LYS A 134 -15.85 16.08 -14.85
N SER A 135 -14.56 16.16 -14.53
CA SER A 135 -13.70 15.01 -14.26
C SER A 135 -13.33 14.85 -12.78
N PHE A 136 -13.02 13.61 -12.40
CA PHE A 136 -12.48 13.25 -11.10
C PHE A 136 -10.98 12.97 -11.19
N SER A 137 -10.23 13.39 -10.17
CA SER A 137 -8.87 12.96 -9.91
C SER A 137 -8.70 12.60 -8.44
N ALA A 138 -7.75 11.72 -8.14
CA ALA A 138 -7.39 11.36 -6.77
C ALA A 138 -5.88 11.51 -6.62
N THR A 139 -5.44 11.91 -5.43
CA THR A 139 -4.02 12.01 -5.09
C THR A 139 -3.85 11.68 -3.62
N LEU A 140 -2.94 10.76 -3.32
CA LEU A 140 -2.57 10.47 -1.95
C LEU A 140 -1.93 11.68 -1.27
N GLU A 141 -2.37 11.93 -0.05
CA GLU A 141 -1.71 12.90 0.79
C GLU A 141 -0.39 12.30 1.31
N PRO A 142 0.72 13.06 1.32
CA PRO A 142 1.95 12.60 1.96
C PRO A 142 1.70 12.45 3.46
N THR A 143 1.42 11.23 3.91
CA THR A 143 1.16 10.95 5.32
C THR A 143 2.44 10.95 6.13
N ASN A 144 2.38 11.62 7.28
CA ASN A 144 3.28 11.35 8.39
C ASN A 144 2.93 9.93 8.87
N GLN A 145 3.86 8.99 8.71
CA GLN A 145 3.68 7.55 8.95
C GLN A 145 3.47 7.19 10.43
N ASN A 146 2.72 7.97 11.23
CA ASN A 146 2.73 7.90 12.68
C ASN A 146 1.48 7.27 13.29
N GLU A 147 0.53 6.80 12.49
CA GLU A 147 -0.71 6.21 13.01
C GLU A 147 -0.55 4.69 13.08
N SER A 148 -0.61 4.16 14.32
CA SER A 148 -0.63 2.73 14.61
C SER A 148 -1.93 2.10 14.14
N CYS A 149 -1.90 0.82 13.81
CA CYS A 149 -3.09 0.12 13.33
C CYS A 149 -4.21 0.06 14.35
N PRO A 150 -5.48 0.06 13.89
CA PRO A 150 -6.58 -0.31 14.76
C PRO A 150 -6.28 -1.68 15.40
N SER A 151 -6.64 -1.80 16.68
CA SER A 151 -6.41 -3.01 17.50
C SER A 151 -7.56 -3.97 17.38
#